data_AF-A0A3N5IMG5-F1
#
_entry.id   AF-A0A3N5IMG5-F1
#
_cell.length_a   1.000
_cell.length_b   1.000
_cell.length_c   1.000
_cell.angle_alpha   90.00
_cell.angle_beta   90.00
_cell.angle_gamma   90.00
#
_symmetry.space_group_name_H-M   'P 1'
#
loop_
_entity.id
_entity.type
_entity.pdbx_description
1 polymer ?
#
loop_
_entity_poly.entity_id
_entity_poly.type
_entity_poly.pdbx_seq_one_letter_code
_entity_poly.pdbx_strand_id
1 'polypeptide(L)'
;DLVANNPGAAGGAVIAADGRAVGMLGKELRDASAGVWLNYALPSQVLREAIANIVAGRAVVATDNSLPVLPRERSHNPTTLGLSLIPNVLEITPAFVDRVLPSTPAARADIRADDLILLVGNTRIDSQRTFIETLRRIDRRDPVVLTLQRGPRIVSARLEP
;
A
#
# COMPACT_ATOMS: atom_id res chain seq x y z
N ASP A 1 8.35 -21.91 -27.52
CA ASP A 1 7.63 -21.04 -26.58
C ASP A 1 7.75 -19.61 -27.08
N LEU A 2 6.65 -18.88 -27.25
CA LEU A 2 6.66 -17.50 -27.78
C LEU A 2 6.40 -16.54 -26.62
N VAL A 3 7.46 -15.92 -26.11
CA VAL A 3 7.36 -14.94 -25.03
C VAL A 3 6.92 -13.59 -25.61
N ALA A 4 5.71 -13.14 -25.28
CA ALA A 4 5.14 -11.88 -25.78
C ALA A 4 5.43 -10.65 -24.91
N ASN A 5 6.07 -10.82 -23.74
CA ASN A 5 6.38 -9.75 -22.80
C ASN A 5 7.87 -9.79 -22.46
N ASN A 6 8.65 -9.06 -23.25
CA ASN A 6 10.07 -8.82 -23.03
C ASN A 6 10.29 -7.57 -22.16
N PRO A 7 11.48 -7.39 -21.55
CA PRO A 7 11.82 -6.15 -20.86
C PRO A 7 11.52 -4.92 -21.72
N GLY A 8 10.68 -4.02 -21.21
CA GLY A 8 10.21 -2.82 -21.93
C GLY A 8 8.84 -2.93 -22.58
N ALA A 9 8.23 -4.12 -22.68
CA ALA A 9 6.87 -4.27 -23.24
C ALA A 9 5.74 -3.93 -22.25
N ALA A 10 6.03 -3.89 -20.95
CA ALA A 10 5.07 -3.50 -19.92
C ALA A 10 4.51 -2.10 -20.21
N GLY A 11 3.18 -1.96 -20.15
CA GLY A 11 2.46 -0.75 -20.57
C GLY A 11 1.97 -0.77 -22.02
N GLY A 12 2.44 -1.71 -22.85
CA GLY A 12 1.94 -1.91 -24.21
C GLY A 12 0.49 -2.37 -24.25
N ALA A 13 -0.25 -2.04 -25.31
CA ALA A 13 -1.64 -2.42 -25.47
C ALA A 13 -1.79 -3.86 -25.99
N VAL A 14 -2.76 -4.59 -25.44
CA VAL A 14 -3.24 -5.85 -26.00
C VAL A 14 -4.49 -5.54 -26.82
N ILE A 15 -4.45 -5.91 -28.10
CA ILE A 15 -5.47 -5.56 -29.09
C ILE A 15 -6.09 -6.85 -29.66
N ALA A 16 -7.41 -6.89 -29.76
CA ALA A 16 -8.12 -7.97 -30.45
C ALA A 16 -7.96 -7.83 -31.98
N ALA A 17 -8.20 -8.90 -32.74
CA ALA A 17 -8.03 -8.90 -34.19
C ALA A 17 -8.89 -7.85 -34.93
N ASP A 18 -9.96 -7.39 -34.30
CA ASP A 18 -10.85 -6.32 -34.78
C ASP A 18 -10.34 -4.90 -34.46
N GLY A 19 -9.15 -4.75 -33.86
CA GLY A 19 -8.56 -3.46 -33.49
C GLY A 19 -8.98 -2.93 -32.12
N ARG A 20 -9.82 -3.66 -31.36
CA ARG A 20 -10.28 -3.20 -30.06
C ARG A 20 -9.24 -3.45 -28.96
N ALA A 21 -8.97 -2.43 -28.14
CA ALA A 21 -8.14 -2.60 -26.94
C ALA A 21 -8.82 -3.51 -25.92
N VAL A 22 -8.19 -4.63 -25.59
CA VAL A 22 -8.68 -5.62 -24.61
C VAL A 22 -7.93 -5.53 -23.29
N GLY A 23 -6.71 -5.01 -23.27
CA GLY A 23 -5.93 -4.85 -22.05
C GLY A 23 -4.61 -4.12 -22.24
N MET A 24 -3.79 -4.14 -21.18
CA MET A 24 -2.44 -3.59 -21.15
C MET A 24 -1.49 -4.63 -20.59
N LEU A 25 -0.34 -4.85 -21.23
CA LEU A 25 0.69 -5.76 -20.76
C LEU A 25 1.19 -5.32 -19.38
N GLY A 26 1.13 -6.23 -18.42
CA GLY A 26 1.69 -6.03 -17.09
C GLY A 26 3.21 -6.22 -17.08
N LYS A 27 3.84 -5.83 -15.97
CA LYS A 27 5.24 -6.19 -15.73
C LYS A 27 5.35 -7.70 -15.54
N GLU A 28 6.32 -8.35 -16.16
CA GLU A 28 6.64 -9.76 -15.94
C GLU A 28 6.71 -10.12 -14.44
N LEU A 29 6.08 -11.25 -14.08
CA LEU A 29 6.23 -11.83 -12.74
C LEU A 29 7.17 -13.02 -12.83
N ARG A 30 8.21 -13.00 -12.01
CA ARG A 30 9.23 -14.05 -11.97
C ARG A 30 9.36 -14.56 -10.56
N ASP A 31 9.27 -15.87 -10.40
CA ASP A 31 9.69 -16.57 -9.20
C ASP A 31 10.97 -17.35 -9.51
N ALA A 32 12.10 -16.84 -9.03
CA ALA A 32 13.40 -17.45 -9.27
C ALA A 32 13.58 -18.77 -8.53
N SER A 33 12.87 -18.98 -7.43
CA SER A 33 12.95 -20.22 -6.63
C SER A 33 12.18 -21.36 -7.27
N ALA A 34 11.04 -21.06 -7.90
CA ALA A 34 10.20 -22.03 -8.61
C ALA A 34 10.53 -22.14 -10.12
N GLY A 35 11.38 -21.26 -10.65
CA GLY A 35 11.69 -21.20 -12.08
C GLY A 35 10.50 -20.78 -12.94
N VAL A 36 9.53 -20.05 -12.38
CA VAL A 36 8.28 -19.67 -13.05
C VAL A 36 8.38 -18.25 -13.59
N TRP A 37 7.99 -18.07 -14.86
CA TRP A 37 7.83 -16.76 -15.48
C TRP A 37 6.40 -16.65 -16.02
N LEU A 38 5.64 -15.70 -15.44
CA LEU A 38 4.26 -15.41 -15.84
C LEU A 38 4.18 -14.10 -16.60
N ASN A 39 3.53 -14.16 -17.77
CA ASN A 39 3.14 -13.01 -18.56
C ASN A 39 1.64 -12.80 -18.40
N TYR A 40 1.23 -11.58 -18.07
CA TYR A 40 -0.18 -11.24 -17.89
C TYR A 40 -0.51 -9.89 -18.52
N ALA A 41 -1.80 -9.67 -18.76
CA ALA A 41 -2.34 -8.39 -19.19
C ALA A 41 -3.46 -7.97 -18.23
N LEU A 42 -3.48 -6.69 -17.89
CA LEU A 42 -4.57 -6.06 -17.16
C LEU A 42 -5.75 -5.84 -18.11
N PRO A 43 -6.97 -6.29 -17.79
CA PRO A 43 -8.14 -6.04 -18.62
C PRO A 43 -8.40 -4.55 -18.78
N SER A 44 -8.76 -4.14 -19.99
CA SER A 44 -9.05 -2.73 -20.32
C SER A 44 -10.14 -2.11 -19.43
N GLN A 45 -11.09 -2.91 -18.96
CA GLN A 45 -12.16 -2.49 -18.06
C GLN A 45 -11.61 -1.98 -16.71
N VAL A 46 -10.56 -2.62 -16.18
CA VAL A 46 -9.90 -2.22 -14.92
C VAL A 46 -9.21 -0.87 -15.07
N LEU A 47 -8.69 -0.57 -16.26
CA LEU A 47 -7.99 0.69 -16.53
C LEU A 47 -8.93 1.90 -16.66
N ARG A 48 -10.22 1.68 -16.95
CA ARG A 48 -11.18 2.79 -17.20
C ARG A 48 -11.30 3.74 -16.02
N GLU A 49 -11.40 3.21 -14.81
CA GLU A 49 -11.55 4.02 -13.60
C GLU A 49 -10.29 4.85 -13.35
N ALA A 50 -9.11 4.22 -13.42
CA ALA A 50 -7.83 4.90 -13.25
C ALA A 50 -7.65 6.02 -14.29
N ILE A 51 -7.96 5.76 -15.57
CA ILE A 51 -7.91 6.76 -16.64
C ILE A 51 -8.91 7.89 -16.41
N ALA A 52 -10.16 7.56 -16.05
CA ALA A 52 -11.19 8.56 -15.76
C ALA A 52 -10.81 9.45 -14.56
N ASN A 53 -10.10 8.90 -13.58
CA ASN A 53 -9.55 9.66 -12.46
C ASN A 53 -8.46 10.61 -12.94
N ILE A 54 -7.46 10.12 -13.69
CA ILE A 54 -6.37 10.93 -14.25
C ILE A 54 -6.91 12.08 -15.12
N VAL A 55 -7.82 11.79 -16.05
CA VAL A 55 -8.42 12.79 -16.95
C VAL A 55 -9.22 13.84 -16.17
N ALA A 56 -9.94 13.42 -15.12
CA ALA A 56 -10.68 14.33 -14.26
C ALA A 56 -9.80 15.13 -13.28
N GLY A 57 -8.46 14.98 -13.35
CA GLY A 57 -7.54 15.57 -12.38
C GLY A 57 -7.65 14.97 -10.96
N ARG A 58 -8.43 13.90 -10.82
CA ARG A 58 -8.48 13.09 -9.59
C ARG A 58 -7.24 12.22 -9.63
N ALA A 59 -6.15 12.69 -9.02
CA ALA A 59 -4.93 11.90 -8.95
C ALA A 59 -5.27 10.47 -8.47
N VAL A 60 -4.87 9.46 -9.22
CA VAL A 60 -4.52 8.17 -8.59
C VAL A 60 -3.32 8.54 -7.73
N VAL A 61 -3.62 8.86 -6.47
CA VAL A 61 -2.74 9.59 -5.56
C VAL A 61 -1.37 8.94 -5.58
N ALA A 62 -0.44 9.55 -6.33
CA ALA A 62 0.97 9.40 -6.03
C ALA A 62 1.06 9.76 -4.55
N THR A 63 1.62 8.86 -3.75
CA THR A 63 1.96 9.13 -2.36
C THR A 63 2.56 10.51 -2.27
N ASP A 64 1.78 11.45 -1.74
CA ASP A 64 2.19 12.83 -1.69
C ASP A 64 3.22 12.98 -0.57
N ASN A 65 4.46 12.64 -0.90
CA ASN A 65 5.61 12.84 -0.03
C ASN A 65 5.97 14.34 0.10
N SER A 66 5.19 15.26 -0.49
CA SER A 66 5.40 16.71 -0.36
C SER A 66 4.98 17.26 1.00
N LEU A 67 4.14 16.54 1.76
CA LEU A 67 3.76 16.97 3.10
C LEU A 67 5.01 17.07 3.98
N PRO A 68 5.27 18.24 4.60
CA PRO A 68 6.47 18.44 5.40
C PRO A 68 6.45 17.50 6.60
N VAL A 69 7.63 17.06 7.01
CA VAL A 69 7.76 16.28 8.23
C VAL A 69 7.51 17.20 9.42
N LEU A 70 6.50 16.87 10.23
CA LEU A 70 6.11 17.70 11.36
C LEU A 70 7.07 17.53 12.54
N PRO A 71 7.13 18.51 13.45
CA PRO A 71 7.74 18.34 14.77
C PRO A 71 7.16 17.13 15.50
N ARG A 72 7.97 16.45 16.31
CA ARG A 72 7.57 15.18 16.97
C ARG A 72 6.37 15.35 17.89
N GLU A 73 6.29 16.49 18.56
CA GLU A 73 5.18 16.81 19.43
C GLU A 73 3.89 17.03 18.65
N ARG A 74 3.93 17.39 17.37
CA ARG A 74 2.75 17.63 16.52
C ARG A 74 2.37 16.44 15.64
N SER A 75 3.24 15.46 15.46
CA SER A 75 2.99 14.31 14.58
C SER A 75 2.50 13.08 15.34
N HIS A 76 1.84 12.18 14.61
CA HIS A 76 1.61 10.83 15.09
C HIS A 76 2.90 10.01 15.17
N ASN A 77 2.90 9.03 16.07
CA ASN A 77 3.84 7.92 16.12
C ASN A 77 3.07 6.64 16.52
N PRO A 78 3.68 5.44 16.44
CA PRO A 78 2.99 4.21 16.80
C PRO A 78 2.37 4.27 18.21
N THR A 79 3.11 4.77 19.19
CA THR A 79 2.68 4.85 20.58
C THR A 79 1.48 5.79 20.77
N THR A 80 1.42 6.94 20.09
CA THR A 80 0.26 7.86 20.19
C THR A 80 -1.01 7.25 19.61
N LEU A 81 -0.86 6.38 18.59
CA LEU A 81 -1.96 5.61 18.04
C LEU A 81 -2.33 4.38 18.89
N GLY A 82 -1.48 4.00 19.85
CA GLY A 82 -1.66 2.82 20.70
C GLY A 82 -1.09 1.53 20.13
N LEU A 83 -0.13 1.62 19.21
CA LEU A 83 0.51 0.51 18.54
C LEU A 83 1.92 0.27 19.11
N SER A 84 2.21 -0.97 19.45
CA SER A 84 3.57 -1.46 19.63
C SER A 84 3.90 -2.37 18.46
N LEU A 85 5.04 -2.14 17.82
CA LEU A 85 5.50 -2.95 16.69
C LEU A 85 6.48 -4.01 17.18
N ILE A 86 6.65 -5.08 16.40
CA ILE A 86 7.71 -6.06 16.66
C ILE A 86 9.09 -5.38 16.70
N PRO A 87 10.09 -5.96 17.39
CA PRO A 87 11.44 -5.42 17.39
C PRO A 87 12.00 -5.22 15.97
N ASN A 88 12.58 -4.05 15.70
CA ASN A 88 13.23 -3.75 14.43
C ASN A 88 14.61 -4.43 14.38
N VAL A 89 14.65 -5.67 13.86
CA VAL A 89 15.86 -6.54 13.90
C VAL A 89 16.41 -6.89 12.52
N LEU A 90 15.68 -6.58 11.44
CA LEU A 90 16.08 -6.82 10.06
C LEU A 90 16.44 -5.51 9.35
N GLU A 91 17.17 -5.61 8.23
CA GLU A 91 17.43 -4.48 7.34
C GLU A 91 16.11 -3.84 6.84
N ILE A 92 15.12 -4.69 6.54
CA ILE A 92 13.75 -4.30 6.22
C ILE A 92 12.82 -5.09 7.14
N THR A 93 12.53 -4.53 8.31
CA THR A 93 11.53 -5.12 9.22
C THR A 93 10.13 -4.65 8.81
N PRO A 94 9.19 -5.56 8.48
CA PRO A 94 7.81 -5.18 8.18
C PRO A 94 7.08 -4.59 9.39
N ALA A 95 6.06 -3.78 9.14
CA ALA A 95 5.27 -3.10 10.17
C ALA A 95 4.20 -4.03 10.79
N PHE A 96 4.64 -5.11 11.43
CA PHE A 96 3.78 -5.98 12.23
C PHE A 96 3.45 -5.36 13.59
N VAL A 97 2.18 -5.43 13.96
CA VAL A 97 1.69 -5.07 15.30
C VAL A 97 2.00 -6.20 16.26
N ASP A 98 2.88 -5.94 17.22
CA ASP A 98 3.17 -6.85 18.34
C ASP A 98 2.02 -6.82 19.36
N ARG A 99 1.59 -5.63 19.75
CA ARG A 99 0.46 -5.45 20.66
C ARG A 99 -0.23 -4.11 20.48
N VAL A 100 -1.50 -4.09 20.88
CA VAL A 100 -2.33 -2.88 20.91
C VAL A 100 -2.58 -2.49 22.37
N LEU A 101 -2.32 -1.22 22.68
CA LEU A 101 -2.52 -0.66 24.01
C LEU A 101 -4.02 -0.45 24.28
N PRO A 102 -4.55 -0.82 25.46
CA PRO A 102 -5.96 -0.65 25.76
C PRO A 102 -6.36 0.83 25.82
N SER A 103 -7.63 1.13 25.56
CA SER A 103 -8.20 2.50 25.60
C SER A 103 -7.53 3.51 24.66
N THR A 104 -6.91 3.03 23.58
CA THR A 104 -6.25 3.86 22.55
C THR A 104 -7.03 3.89 21.23
N PRO A 105 -6.71 4.81 20.29
CA PRO A 105 -7.30 4.83 18.95
C PRO A 105 -7.24 3.47 18.23
N ALA A 106 -6.09 2.78 18.28
CA ALA A 106 -5.93 1.47 17.67
C ALA A 106 -6.84 0.40 18.29
N ALA A 107 -7.01 0.41 19.62
CA ALA A 107 -7.92 -0.51 20.30
C ALA A 107 -9.38 -0.25 19.92
N ARG A 108 -9.80 1.03 19.85
CA ARG A 108 -11.15 1.41 19.41
C ARG A 108 -11.42 1.03 17.96
N ALA A 109 -10.38 1.02 17.12
CA ALA A 109 -10.45 0.64 15.71
C ALA A 109 -10.32 -0.87 15.46
N ASP A 110 -10.40 -1.71 16.51
CA ASP A 110 -10.24 -3.18 16.43
C ASP A 110 -8.94 -3.63 15.76
N ILE A 111 -7.85 -2.88 15.91
CA ILE A 111 -6.51 -3.38 15.52
C ILE A 111 -6.07 -4.45 16.51
N ARG A 112 -5.39 -5.48 16.02
CA ARG A 112 -4.99 -6.64 16.81
C ARG A 112 -3.50 -6.92 16.65
N ALA A 113 -2.97 -7.70 17.59
CA ALA A 113 -1.66 -8.32 17.40
C ALA A 113 -1.67 -9.18 16.12
N ASP A 114 -0.50 -9.31 15.50
CA ASP A 114 -0.26 -9.99 14.22
C ASP A 114 -0.88 -9.31 12.98
N ASP A 115 -1.50 -8.14 13.12
CA ASP A 115 -1.88 -7.33 11.96
C ASP A 115 -0.61 -6.77 11.29
N LEU A 116 -0.51 -6.93 9.97
CA LEU A 116 0.54 -6.31 9.16
C LEU A 116 0.02 -5.01 8.53
N ILE A 117 0.67 -3.89 8.81
CA ILE A 117 0.29 -2.59 8.22
C ILE A 117 0.80 -2.51 6.78
N LEU A 118 -0.13 -2.40 5.83
CA LEU A 118 0.14 -2.34 4.40
C LEU A 118 0.06 -0.92 3.84
N LEU A 119 -0.91 -0.12 4.31
CA LEU A 119 -1.07 1.27 3.89
C LEU A 119 -1.39 2.21 5.06
N VAL A 120 -0.95 3.46 4.94
CA VAL A 120 -1.42 4.62 5.72
C VAL A 120 -2.09 5.58 4.74
N GLY A 121 -3.41 5.71 4.81
CA GLY A 121 -4.21 6.33 3.75
C GLY A 121 -3.94 5.63 2.41
N ASN A 122 -3.35 6.36 1.47
CA ASN A 122 -2.98 5.83 0.15
C ASN A 122 -1.47 5.50 0.06
N THR A 123 -0.73 5.64 1.17
CA THR A 123 0.71 5.41 1.21
C THR A 123 1.05 3.98 1.53
N ARG A 124 1.70 3.30 0.57
CA ARG A 124 2.22 1.94 0.77
C ARG A 124 3.30 1.94 1.83
N ILE A 125 3.18 0.99 2.75
CA ILE A 125 4.13 0.72 3.82
C ILE A 125 4.84 -0.60 3.51
N ASP A 126 6.16 -0.55 3.34
CA ASP A 126 7.02 -1.72 3.11
C ASP A 126 7.85 -2.11 4.34
N SER A 127 7.96 -1.21 5.32
CA SER A 127 8.78 -1.37 6.51
C SER A 127 8.29 -0.52 7.68
N GLN A 128 8.72 -0.85 8.89
CA GLN A 128 8.52 -0.01 10.08
C GLN A 128 9.06 1.40 9.89
N ARG A 129 10.21 1.54 9.21
CA ARG A 129 10.81 2.84 8.93
C ARG A 129 9.86 3.70 8.09
N THR A 130 9.36 3.17 6.99
CA THR A 130 8.39 3.87 6.12
C THR A 130 7.09 4.19 6.85
N PHE A 131 6.61 3.28 7.71
CA PHE A 131 5.45 3.54 8.56
C PHE A 131 5.66 4.75 9.48
N ILE A 132 6.76 4.76 10.24
CA ILE A 132 7.09 5.84 11.17
C ILE A 132 7.31 7.16 10.42
N GLU A 133 8.04 7.14 9.30
CA GLU A 133 8.26 8.32 8.46
C GLU A 133 6.95 8.89 7.91
N THR A 134 5.99 8.03 7.57
CA THR A 134 4.67 8.45 7.07
C THR A 134 3.84 9.09 8.18
N LEU A 135 3.80 8.48 9.38
CA LEU A 135 3.09 9.06 10.53
C LEU A 135 3.63 10.44 10.93
N ARG A 136 4.93 10.66 10.75
CA ARG A 136 5.56 11.97 11.02
C ARG A 136 5.03 13.13 10.17
N ARG A 137 4.25 12.85 9.12
CA ARG A 137 3.65 13.86 8.23
C ARG A 137 2.17 14.11 8.51
N ILE A 138 1.59 13.39 9.49
CA ILE A 138 0.18 13.51 9.86
C ILE A 138 0.11 14.24 11.20
N ASP A 139 -0.70 15.31 11.28
CA ASP A 139 -0.92 16.00 12.55
C ASP A 139 -1.61 15.06 13.54
N ARG A 140 -1.19 15.08 14.81
CA ARG A 140 -1.75 14.23 15.87
C ARG A 140 -3.26 14.42 16.09
N ARG A 141 -3.83 15.52 15.59
CA ARG A 141 -5.27 15.82 15.65
C ARG A 141 -6.04 15.22 14.48
N ASP A 142 -5.34 14.80 13.44
CA ASP A 142 -5.95 14.24 12.26
C ASP A 142 -6.14 12.72 12.40
N PRO A 143 -7.22 12.17 11.84
CA PRO A 143 -7.48 10.74 11.83
C PRO A 143 -6.48 10.01 10.92
N VAL A 144 -6.09 8.81 11.33
CA VAL A 144 -5.21 7.93 10.55
C VAL A 144 -6.03 6.76 10.01
N VAL A 145 -6.03 6.57 8.69
CA VAL A 145 -6.63 5.39 8.07
C VAL A 145 -5.54 4.38 7.78
N LEU A 146 -5.67 3.16 8.28
CA LEU A 146 -4.75 2.06 8.01
C LEU A 146 -5.45 0.99 7.17
N THR A 147 -4.69 0.39 6.25
CA THR A 147 -5.07 -0.87 5.62
C THR A 147 -4.13 -1.94 6.15
N LEU A 148 -4.71 -3.02 6.68
CA LEU A 148 -4.04 -4.07 7.42
C LEU A 148 -4.27 -5.42 6.75
N GLN A 149 -3.29 -6.29 6.78
CA GLN A 149 -3.48 -7.71 6.54
C GLN A 149 -3.64 -8.44 7.87
N ARG A 150 -4.78 -9.12 8.05
CA ARG A 150 -5.11 -9.96 9.20
C ARG A 150 -5.26 -11.40 8.72
N GLY A 151 -4.20 -12.19 8.82
CA GLY A 151 -4.13 -13.51 8.21
C GLY A 151 -4.40 -13.43 6.70
N PRO A 152 -5.46 -14.07 6.16
CA PRO A 152 -5.79 -14.02 4.74
C PRO A 152 -6.66 -12.81 4.34
N ARG A 153 -7.10 -11.98 5.30
CA ARG A 153 -8.04 -10.88 5.03
C ARG A 153 -7.33 -9.53 4.98
N ILE A 154 -7.88 -8.63 4.17
CA ILE A 154 -7.52 -7.21 4.18
C ILE A 154 -8.60 -6.45 4.96
N VAL A 155 -8.19 -5.65 5.93
CA VAL A 155 -9.07 -4.90 6.84
C VAL A 155 -8.69 -3.43 6.78
N SER A 156 -9.67 -2.54 6.76
CA SER A 156 -9.45 -1.10 6.91
C SER A 156 -9.82 -0.67 8.32
N ALA A 157 -8.96 0.12 8.96
CA ALA A 157 -9.15 0.64 10.30
C ALA A 157 -8.96 2.16 10.29
N ARG A 158 -9.89 2.89 10.90
CA ARG A 158 -9.79 4.35 11.04
C ARG A 158 -9.56 4.69 12.51
N LEU A 159 -8.42 5.29 12.80
CA LEU A 159 -7.99 5.68 14.14
C LEU A 159 -8.32 7.15 14.35
N GLU A 160 -9.30 7.40 15.20
CA GLU A 160 -9.66 8.73 15.68
C GLU A 160 -8.82 9.06 16.93
N PRO A 161 -8.05 10.16 16.94
CA PRO A 161 -7.20 10.57 18.07
C PRO A 161 -7.93 10.62 19.42
#